data_AF-A0A501XA60-F1
#
_entry.id   AF-A0A501XA60-F1
#
_cell.length_a   1.000
_cell.length_b   1.000
_cell.length_c   1.000
_cell.angle_alpha   90.00
_cell.angle_beta   90.00
_cell.angle_gamma   90.00
#
_symmetry.space_group_name_H-M   'P 1'
#
loop_
_entity.id
_entity.type
_entity.pdbx_description
1 polymer ?
#
loop_
_entity_poly.entity_id
_entity_poly.type
_entity_poly.pdbx_seq_one_letter_code
_entity_poly.pdbx_strand_id
1 'polypeptide(L)'
;MFAKLKINKFIANFIILNLLLSYLILINFLISATRAFVFILLISVNDSFKKKLKNIDSLLITAFIFVLINPYIFYNFSFILSFAITFVILLSIEITKTWKNGFLKFIFTLFLAYFISTLIVNNFENKINILGFIYQLIFMPIICLIYALSIIFCWSNWITYYLFYSFNLFINFISVSIININFKLPYFLPIVCVYLIYEIYFFKLIKKEKIKM
;
A
#
# COMPACT_ATOMS: atom_id res chain seq x y z
N MET A 1 -16.50 -12.70 3.36
CA MET A 1 -16.46 -12.69 4.84
C MET A 1 -17.74 -12.13 5.47
N PHE A 2 -18.43 -11.14 4.89
CA PHE A 2 -19.72 -10.62 5.38
C PHE A 2 -20.97 -11.47 5.05
N ALA A 3 -20.85 -12.60 4.35
CA ALA A 3 -22.03 -13.42 4.02
C ALA A 3 -22.66 -14.12 5.25
N LYS A 4 -21.95 -14.18 6.39
CA LYS A 4 -22.45 -14.83 7.64
C LYS A 4 -23.12 -13.87 8.62
N LEU A 5 -22.85 -12.57 8.53
CA LEU A 5 -23.54 -11.53 9.30
C LEU A 5 -24.54 -10.89 8.34
N LYS A 6 -25.84 -11.10 8.51
CA LYS A 6 -26.92 -10.52 7.67
C LYS A 6 -27.05 -8.99 7.85
N ILE A 7 -25.94 -8.26 7.79
CA ILE A 7 -25.89 -6.81 7.89
C ILE A 7 -25.99 -6.25 6.47
N ASN A 8 -26.84 -5.24 6.28
CA ASN A 8 -26.94 -4.54 5.01
C ASN A 8 -25.56 -3.97 4.62
N LYS A 9 -25.09 -4.29 3.41
CA LYS A 9 -23.79 -3.84 2.88
C LYS A 9 -23.61 -2.32 2.97
N PHE A 10 -24.68 -1.55 2.77
CA PHE A 10 -24.65 -0.10 2.89
C PHE A 10 -24.34 0.36 4.31
N ILE A 11 -25.01 -0.22 5.30
CA ILE A 11 -24.81 0.09 6.73
C ILE A 11 -23.41 -0.33 7.17
N ALA A 12 -22.95 -1.51 6.74
CA ALA A 12 -21.61 -1.99 7.03
C ALA A 12 -20.53 -1.04 6.49
N ASN A 13 -20.65 -0.61 5.22
CA ASN A 13 -19.74 0.35 4.61
C ASN A 13 -19.75 1.69 5.36
N PHE A 14 -20.93 2.18 5.75
CA PHE A 14 -21.05 3.43 6.51
C PHE A 14 -20.34 3.35 7.87
N ILE A 15 -20.51 2.26 8.62
CA ILE A 15 -19.81 2.05 9.90
C ILE A 15 -18.29 1.99 9.68
N ILE A 16 -17.83 1.24 8.68
CA ILE A 16 -16.40 1.12 8.36
C ILE A 16 -15.79 2.48 8.01
N LEU A 17 -16.47 3.29 7.19
CA LEU A 17 -15.99 4.61 6.80
C LEU A 17 -15.90 5.57 7.99
N ASN A 18 -16.87 5.54 8.91
CA ASN A 18 -16.82 6.35 10.12
C ASN A 18 -15.67 5.93 11.05
N LEU A 19 -15.44 4.63 11.22
CA LEU A 19 -14.30 4.12 12.01
C LEU A 19 -12.94 4.48 11.37
N LEU A 20 -12.84 4.42 10.05
CA LEU A 20 -11.63 4.85 9.35
C LEU A 20 -11.42 6.37 9.45
N LEU A 21 -12.50 7.16 9.42
CA LEU A 21 -12.41 8.61 9.58
C LEU A 21 -11.96 9.00 10.99
N SER A 22 -12.51 8.36 12.04
CA SER A 22 -12.05 8.60 13.41
C SER A 22 -10.58 8.20 13.60
N TYR A 23 -10.16 7.08 13.00
CA TYR A 23 -8.74 6.69 12.95
C TYR A 23 -7.87 7.75 12.27
N LEU A 24 -8.29 8.32 11.14
CA LEU A 24 -7.54 9.36 10.44
C LEU A 24 -7.32 10.62 11.29
N ILE A 25 -8.34 11.02 12.05
CA ILE A 25 -8.26 12.17 12.96
C ILE A 25 -7.21 11.90 14.03
N LEU A 26 -7.18 10.70 14.62
CA LEU A 26 -6.20 10.33 15.64
C LEU A 26 -4.74 10.39 15.16
N ILE A 27 -4.51 10.13 13.87
CA ILE A 27 -3.16 10.08 13.28
C ILE A 27 -2.81 11.33 12.46
N ASN A 28 -3.54 12.43 12.64
CA ASN A 28 -3.30 13.71 11.95
C ASN A 28 -3.19 13.58 10.42
N PHE A 29 -4.07 12.79 9.81
CA PHE A 29 -4.19 12.70 8.34
C PHE A 29 -2.88 12.33 7.61
N LEU A 30 -2.10 11.38 8.15
CA LEU A 30 -0.95 10.77 7.45
C LEU A 30 -1.30 10.37 6.00
N ILE A 31 -0.44 10.75 5.05
CA ILE A 31 -0.64 10.61 3.59
C ILE A 31 -0.99 9.17 3.17
N SER A 32 -0.35 8.18 3.78
CA SER A 32 -0.58 6.77 3.46
C SER A 32 -1.97 6.29 3.89
N ALA A 33 -2.43 6.75 5.05
CA ALA A 33 -3.73 6.41 5.63
C ALA A 33 -4.86 7.19 4.94
N THR A 34 -4.67 8.49 4.67
CA THR A 34 -5.65 9.31 3.95
C THR A 34 -5.89 8.76 2.56
N ARG A 35 -4.83 8.35 1.85
CA ARG A 35 -5.00 7.66 0.56
C ARG A 35 -5.83 6.39 0.72
N ALA A 36 -5.55 5.56 1.71
CA ALA A 36 -6.29 4.31 1.91
C ALA A 36 -7.78 4.58 2.17
N PHE A 37 -8.11 5.61 2.95
CA PHE A 37 -9.47 6.06 3.18
C PHE A 37 -10.15 6.55 1.90
N VAL A 38 -9.54 7.47 1.14
CA VAL A 38 -10.12 7.97 -0.13
C VAL A 38 -10.27 6.84 -1.14
N PHE A 39 -9.34 5.88 -1.16
CA PHE A 39 -9.42 4.68 -2.01
C PHE A 39 -10.61 3.80 -1.64
N ILE A 40 -10.81 3.52 -0.35
CA ILE A 40 -11.94 2.73 0.15
C ILE A 40 -13.26 3.47 -0.10
N LEU A 41 -13.30 4.79 0.11
CA LEU A 41 -14.45 5.63 -0.23
C LEU A 41 -14.82 5.46 -1.71
N LEU A 42 -13.86 5.65 -2.61
CA LEU A 42 -14.10 5.51 -4.05
C LEU A 42 -14.55 4.10 -4.44
N ILE A 43 -13.99 3.04 -3.84
CA ILE A 43 -14.46 1.67 -4.08
C ILE A 43 -15.91 1.50 -3.59
N SER A 44 -16.23 2.00 -2.40
CA SER A 44 -17.56 1.88 -1.82
C SER A 44 -18.64 2.60 -2.65
N VAL A 45 -18.26 3.76 -3.20
CA VAL A 45 -19.10 4.56 -4.11
C VAL A 45 -19.18 3.87 -5.48
N ASN A 46 -18.07 3.38 -6.04
CA ASN A 46 -18.02 2.65 -7.31
C ASN A 46 -18.92 1.39 -7.30
N ASP A 47 -19.03 0.72 -6.16
CA ASP A 47 -19.93 -0.43 -5.98
C ASP A 47 -21.43 -0.09 -6.17
N SER A 48 -21.81 1.19 -6.03
CA SER A 48 -23.18 1.67 -6.29
C SER A 48 -23.45 2.00 -7.77
N PHE A 49 -22.40 2.13 -8.59
CA PHE A 49 -22.53 2.44 -10.01
C PHE A 49 -22.65 1.19 -10.89
N LYS A 50 -23.40 1.29 -11.99
CA LYS A 50 -23.58 0.19 -12.97
C LYS A 50 -22.28 -0.17 -13.71
N LYS A 51 -21.38 0.80 -13.93
CA LYS A 51 -20.07 0.59 -14.56
C LYS A 51 -18.99 0.62 -13.49
N LYS A 52 -18.49 -0.56 -13.11
CA LYS A 52 -17.45 -0.69 -12.10
C LYS A 52 -16.08 -0.32 -12.66
N LEU A 53 -15.46 0.69 -12.07
CA LEU A 53 -14.04 1.00 -12.24
C LEU A 53 -13.17 -0.16 -11.74
N LYS A 54 -12.03 -0.41 -12.37
CA LYS A 54 -11.05 -1.36 -11.84
C LYS A 54 -10.37 -0.74 -10.62
N ASN A 55 -9.81 -1.58 -9.75
CA ASN A 55 -9.08 -1.11 -8.57
C ASN A 55 -7.90 -0.19 -8.94
N ILE A 56 -7.23 -0.46 -10.07
CA ILE A 56 -6.15 0.41 -10.56
C ILE A 56 -6.70 1.77 -11.00
N ASP A 57 -7.86 1.81 -11.68
CA ASP A 57 -8.50 3.08 -12.07
C ASP A 57 -8.83 3.90 -10.82
N SER A 58 -9.40 3.26 -9.79
CA SER A 58 -9.72 3.92 -8.51
C SER A 58 -8.47 4.48 -7.81
N LEU A 59 -7.34 3.78 -7.85
CA LEU A 59 -6.07 4.24 -7.26
C LEU A 59 -5.50 5.47 -8.00
N LEU A 60 -5.74 5.58 -9.31
CA LEU A 60 -5.27 6.74 -10.07
C LEU A 60 -6.16 7.94 -9.85
N ILE A 61 -7.47 7.73 -9.70
CA ILE A 61 -8.39 8.79 -9.29
C ILE A 61 -8.02 9.30 -7.88
N THR A 62 -7.66 8.41 -6.93
CA THR A 62 -7.17 8.89 -5.62
C THR A 62 -5.90 9.73 -5.76
N ALA A 63 -4.94 9.29 -6.58
CA ALA A 63 -3.71 10.05 -6.81
C ALA A 63 -4.02 11.44 -7.40
N PHE A 64 -4.93 11.49 -8.37
CA PHE A 64 -5.37 12.74 -9.00
C PHE A 64 -6.03 13.69 -7.99
N ILE A 65 -6.91 13.19 -7.12
CA ILE A 65 -7.53 14.00 -6.05
C ILE A 65 -6.46 14.61 -5.14
N PHE A 66 -5.44 13.84 -4.74
CA PHE A 66 -4.35 14.34 -3.89
C PHE A 66 -3.57 15.46 -4.57
N VAL A 67 -3.29 15.32 -5.86
CA VAL A 67 -2.57 16.30 -6.68
C VAL A 67 -3.38 17.57 -6.89
N LEU A 68 -4.70 17.46 -7.07
CA LEU A 68 -5.59 18.62 -7.15
C LEU A 68 -5.62 19.42 -5.86
N ILE A 69 -5.57 18.75 -4.70
CA ILE A 69 -5.53 19.40 -3.39
C ILE A 69 -4.18 20.08 -3.16
N ASN A 70 -3.08 19.40 -3.51
CA ASN A 70 -1.73 19.93 -3.38
C ASN A 70 -0.83 19.42 -4.51
N PRO A 71 -0.53 20.23 -5.53
CA PRO A 71 0.34 19.83 -6.64
C PRO A 71 1.76 19.46 -6.21
N TYR A 72 2.26 20.05 -5.12
CA TYR A 72 3.60 19.76 -4.60
C TYR A 72 3.70 18.39 -3.91
N ILE A 73 2.58 17.67 -3.74
CA ILE A 73 2.56 16.34 -3.12
C ILE A 73 3.35 15.30 -3.92
N PHE A 74 3.60 15.54 -5.22
CA PHE A 74 4.47 14.71 -6.04
C PHE A 74 5.91 14.64 -5.55
N TYR A 75 6.38 15.66 -4.84
CA TYR A 75 7.72 15.65 -4.23
C TYR A 75 7.71 14.99 -2.85
N ASN A 76 6.54 14.65 -2.30
CA ASN A 76 6.44 14.01 -1.03
C ASN A 76 6.72 12.50 -1.15
N PHE A 77 7.73 12.03 -0.43
CA PHE A 77 8.15 10.64 -0.48
C PHE A 77 7.15 9.66 0.13
N SER A 78 6.44 10.06 1.18
CA SER A 78 5.34 9.25 1.71
C SER A 78 4.24 9.07 0.67
N PHE A 79 4.00 10.07 -0.19
CA PHE A 79 3.08 9.94 -1.32
C PHE A 79 3.63 8.96 -2.36
N ILE A 80 4.84 9.21 -2.87
CA ILE A 80 5.48 8.38 -3.90
C ILE A 80 5.52 6.90 -3.48
N LEU A 81 6.07 6.62 -2.30
CA LEU A 81 6.26 5.26 -1.80
C LEU A 81 4.92 4.55 -1.62
N SER A 82 3.97 5.23 -0.99
CA SER A 82 2.64 4.70 -0.71
C SER A 82 1.93 4.32 -2.02
N PHE A 83 1.77 5.27 -2.95
CA PHE A 83 1.06 5.04 -4.21
C PHE A 83 1.76 4.01 -5.11
N ALA A 84 3.09 4.08 -5.25
CA ALA A 84 3.86 3.16 -6.08
C ALA A 84 3.73 1.71 -5.60
N ILE A 85 3.90 1.47 -4.30
CA ILE A 85 3.76 0.11 -3.73
C ILE A 85 2.34 -0.43 -3.97
N THR A 86 1.30 0.36 -3.71
CA THR A 86 -0.08 -0.10 -3.97
C THR A 86 -0.37 -0.37 -5.43
N PHE A 87 0.16 0.46 -6.33
CA PHE A 87 -0.01 0.27 -7.76
C PHE A 87 0.59 -1.07 -8.20
N VAL A 88 1.83 -1.34 -7.76
CA VAL A 88 2.56 -2.58 -8.07
C VAL A 88 1.86 -3.81 -7.52
N ILE A 89 1.31 -3.72 -6.30
CA ILE A 89 0.51 -4.81 -5.71
C ILE A 89 -0.77 -5.06 -6.53
N LEU A 90 -1.50 -4.02 -6.91
CA LEU A 90 -2.71 -4.20 -7.72
C LEU A 90 -2.38 -4.78 -9.11
N LEU A 91 -1.29 -4.32 -9.72
CA LEU A 91 -0.82 -4.79 -11.01
C LEU A 91 -0.32 -6.25 -10.93
N SER A 92 0.39 -6.64 -9.86
CA SER A 92 0.84 -8.02 -9.66
C SER A 92 -0.34 -8.98 -9.50
N ILE A 93 -1.42 -8.55 -8.83
CA ILE A 93 -2.66 -9.32 -8.69
C ILE A 93 -3.34 -9.53 -10.05
N GLU A 94 -3.36 -8.50 -10.91
CA GLU A 94 -3.90 -8.64 -12.28
C GLU A 94 -3.06 -9.59 -13.15
N ILE A 95 -1.73 -9.47 -13.10
CA ILE A 95 -0.80 -10.32 -13.88
C ILE A 95 -0.90 -11.79 -13.42
N THR A 96 -0.90 -12.02 -12.12
CA THR A 96 -0.91 -13.38 -11.55
C THR A 96 -2.32 -13.97 -11.40
N LYS A 97 -3.34 -13.32 -11.97
CA LYS A 97 -4.74 -13.75 -11.86
C LYS A 97 -4.94 -15.20 -12.30
N THR A 98 -4.27 -15.62 -13.36
CA THR A 98 -4.35 -16.98 -13.95
C THR A 98 -3.51 -18.03 -13.23
N TRP A 99 -2.60 -17.63 -12.33
CA TRP A 99 -1.77 -18.61 -11.63
C TRP A 99 -2.63 -19.42 -10.65
N LYS A 100 -2.37 -20.72 -10.50
CA LYS A 100 -3.13 -21.57 -9.58
C LYS A 100 -2.57 -21.56 -8.16
N ASN A 101 -1.25 -21.43 -8.02
CA ASN A 101 -0.57 -21.51 -6.72
C ASN A 101 -0.60 -20.16 -5.98
N GLY A 102 -1.40 -20.08 -4.91
CA GLY A 102 -1.54 -18.87 -4.10
C GLY A 102 -0.24 -18.43 -3.41
N PHE A 103 0.62 -19.38 -3.03
CA PHE A 103 1.91 -19.06 -2.39
C PHE A 103 2.87 -18.37 -3.36
N LEU A 104 2.93 -18.84 -4.62
CA LEU A 104 3.73 -18.19 -5.66
C LEU A 104 3.22 -16.78 -5.97
N LYS A 105 1.89 -16.57 -5.99
CA LYS A 105 1.31 -15.22 -6.16
C LYS A 105 1.74 -14.27 -5.04
N PHE A 106 1.73 -14.76 -3.80
CA PHE A 106 2.13 -14.00 -2.63
C PHE A 106 3.61 -13.62 -2.68
N ILE A 107 4.51 -14.59 -2.92
CA ILE A 107 5.95 -14.34 -3.06
C ILE A 107 6.21 -13.33 -4.17
N PHE A 108 5.59 -13.52 -5.35
CA PHE A 108 5.79 -12.63 -6.49
C PHE A 108 5.33 -11.19 -6.18
N THR A 109 4.18 -11.04 -5.52
CA THR A 109 3.66 -9.72 -5.12
C THR A 109 4.58 -9.05 -4.10
N LEU A 110 5.07 -9.79 -3.11
CA LEU A 110 6.03 -9.28 -2.13
C LEU A 110 7.34 -8.89 -2.79
N PHE A 111 7.84 -9.70 -3.73
CA PHE A 111 9.08 -9.42 -4.44
C PHE A 111 8.98 -8.11 -5.22
N LEU A 112 7.90 -7.92 -5.99
CA LEU A 112 7.70 -6.69 -6.74
C LEU A 112 7.53 -5.47 -5.81
N ALA A 113 6.79 -5.62 -4.71
CA ALA A 113 6.63 -4.54 -3.73
C ALA A 113 7.97 -4.15 -3.09
N TYR A 114 8.78 -5.13 -2.70
CA TYR A 114 10.12 -4.92 -2.17
C TYR A 114 11.07 -4.30 -3.19
N PHE A 115 11.04 -4.80 -4.42
CA PHE A 115 11.89 -4.29 -5.50
C PHE A 115 11.61 -2.81 -5.76
N ILE A 116 10.34 -2.42 -5.85
CA ILE A 116 9.97 -1.02 -6.08
C ILE A 116 10.27 -0.15 -4.85
N SER A 117 10.01 -0.64 -3.63
CA SER A 117 10.32 0.12 -2.42
C SER A 117 11.82 0.36 -2.26
N THR A 118 12.65 -0.65 -2.53
CA THR A 118 14.11 -0.52 -2.48
C THR A 118 14.64 0.42 -3.54
N LEU A 119 14.11 0.39 -4.77
CA LEU A 119 14.48 1.38 -5.79
C LEU A 119 14.19 2.81 -5.35
N ILE A 120 13.05 3.04 -4.68
CA ILE A 120 12.66 4.36 -4.17
C ILE A 120 13.57 4.77 -3.00
N VAL A 121 13.76 3.89 -2.00
CA VAL A 121 14.56 4.18 -0.79
C VAL A 121 16.04 4.33 -1.09
N ASN A 122 16.56 3.64 -2.11
CA ASN A 122 17.97 3.75 -2.47
C ASN A 122 18.36 5.16 -2.93
N ASN A 123 17.42 5.95 -3.46
CA ASN A 123 17.69 7.35 -3.81
C ASN A 123 18.09 8.23 -2.61
N PHE A 124 17.83 7.78 -1.38
CA PHE A 124 18.12 8.53 -0.17
C PHE A 124 19.34 8.01 0.55
N GLU A 125 19.35 6.70 0.82
CA GLU A 125 20.35 6.10 1.68
C GLU A 125 21.56 5.59 0.89
N ASN A 126 21.45 5.52 -0.45
CA ASN A 126 22.46 4.94 -1.36
C ASN A 126 22.96 3.56 -0.91
N LYS A 127 22.11 2.85 -0.18
CA LYS A 127 22.38 1.57 0.46
C LYS A 127 21.24 0.62 0.14
N ILE A 128 21.61 -0.58 -0.26
CA ILE A 128 20.69 -1.68 -0.48
C ILE A 128 21.07 -2.82 0.46
N ASN A 129 20.07 -3.28 1.23
CA ASN A 129 20.22 -4.46 2.04
C ASN A 129 20.00 -5.70 1.16
N ILE A 130 21.01 -6.56 1.05
CA ILE A 130 20.96 -7.76 0.20
C ILE A 130 19.88 -8.73 0.71
N LEU A 131 19.80 -8.88 2.03
CA LEU A 131 18.87 -9.79 2.69
C LEU A 131 17.50 -9.15 2.93
N GLY A 132 17.29 -7.91 2.49
CA GLY A 132 16.06 -7.15 2.78
C GLY A 132 14.79 -7.85 2.29
N PHE A 133 14.84 -8.58 1.17
CA PHE A 133 13.68 -9.35 0.70
C PHE A 133 13.35 -10.52 1.63
N ILE A 134 14.37 -11.22 2.14
CA ILE A 134 14.22 -12.32 3.09
C ILE A 134 13.66 -11.80 4.40
N TYR A 135 14.17 -10.66 4.88
CA TYR A 135 13.62 -9.97 6.03
C TYR A 135 12.15 -9.60 5.79
N GLN A 136 11.78 -9.04 4.63
CA GLN A 136 10.39 -8.72 4.33
C GLN A 136 9.47 -9.95 4.38
N LEU A 137 9.92 -11.10 3.87
CA LEU A 137 9.16 -12.35 3.92
C LEU A 137 8.90 -12.84 5.35
N ILE A 138 9.88 -12.70 6.24
CA ILE A 138 9.79 -13.14 7.64
C ILE A 138 9.02 -12.12 8.49
N PHE A 139 9.31 -10.82 8.34
CA PHE A 139 8.72 -9.77 9.17
C PHE A 139 7.25 -9.50 8.81
N MET A 140 6.85 -9.59 7.54
CA MET A 140 5.46 -9.31 7.15
C MET A 140 4.42 -10.11 7.96
N PRO A 141 4.50 -11.45 8.09
CA PRO A 141 3.55 -12.20 8.90
C PRO A 141 3.68 -11.89 10.40
N ILE A 142 4.90 -11.68 10.91
CA ILE A 142 5.15 -11.37 12.32
C ILE A 142 4.51 -10.03 12.70
N ILE A 143 4.70 -9.00 11.86
CA ILE A 143 4.11 -7.67 12.04
C ILE A 143 2.58 -7.77 12.03
N CYS A 144 2.00 -8.45 11.04
CA CYS A 144 0.56 -8.66 10.98
C CYS A 144 0.02 -9.33 12.25
N LEU A 145 0.71 -10.34 12.77
CA LEU A 145 0.33 -11.05 14.00
C LEU A 145 0.41 -10.12 15.21
N ILE A 146 1.48 -9.34 15.35
CA ILE A 146 1.67 -8.38 16.44
C ILE A 146 0.57 -7.33 16.45
N TYR A 147 0.26 -6.74 15.30
CA TYR A 147 -0.83 -5.77 15.20
C TYR A 147 -2.20 -6.41 15.50
N ALA A 148 -2.45 -7.64 15.05
CA ALA A 148 -3.68 -8.35 15.40
C ALA A 148 -3.79 -8.60 16.92
N LEU A 149 -2.71 -9.05 17.57
CA LEU A 149 -2.67 -9.21 19.03
C LEU A 149 -2.81 -7.88 19.76
N SER A 150 -2.26 -6.79 19.22
CA SER A 150 -2.38 -5.45 19.83
C SER A 150 -3.83 -4.97 19.90
N ILE A 151 -4.64 -5.32 18.90
CA ILE A 151 -6.08 -5.03 18.90
C ILE A 151 -6.80 -5.89 19.94
N ILE A 152 -6.43 -7.17 20.07
CA ILE A 152 -7.01 -8.06 21.09
C ILE A 152 -6.69 -7.54 22.49
N PHE A 153 -5.44 -7.16 22.76
CA PHE A 153 -5.00 -6.70 24.07
C PHE A 153 -5.13 -5.19 24.27
N CYS A 154 -5.89 -4.47 23.43
CA CYS A 154 -5.97 -3.01 23.50
C CYS A 154 -6.52 -2.47 24.84
N TRP A 155 -7.18 -3.31 25.65
CA TRP A 155 -7.65 -2.96 26.99
C TRP A 155 -6.52 -2.88 28.05
N SER A 156 -5.33 -3.43 27.78
CA SER A 156 -4.24 -3.53 28.76
C SER A 156 -2.94 -2.92 28.24
N ASN A 157 -2.63 -1.72 28.73
CA ASN A 157 -1.38 -1.01 28.40
C ASN A 157 -0.13 -1.85 28.70
N TRP A 158 -0.16 -2.64 29.78
CA TRP A 158 0.96 -3.47 30.21
C TRP A 158 1.24 -4.58 29.20
N ILE A 159 0.20 -5.30 28.77
CA ILE A 159 0.35 -6.40 27.82
C ILE A 159 0.82 -5.84 26.48
N THR A 160 0.21 -4.77 25.98
CA THR A 160 0.64 -4.15 24.72
C THR A 160 2.08 -3.64 24.79
N TYR A 161 2.50 -3.07 25.93
CA TYR A 161 3.87 -2.60 26.12
C TYR A 161 4.87 -3.75 25.98
N TYR A 162 4.68 -4.85 26.72
CA TYR A 162 5.61 -5.99 26.64
C TYR A 162 5.60 -6.67 25.27
N LEU A 163 4.44 -6.67 24.58
CA LEU A 163 4.31 -7.21 23.23
C LEU A 163 5.17 -6.41 22.23
N PHE A 164 5.08 -5.07 22.24
CA PHE A 164 5.92 -4.23 21.39
C PHE A 164 7.39 -4.20 21.85
N TYR A 165 7.66 -4.28 23.15
CA TYR A 165 9.01 -4.33 23.69
C TYR A 165 9.75 -5.60 23.24
N SER A 166 9.12 -6.76 23.34
CA SER A 166 9.68 -8.03 22.86
C SER A 166 9.92 -8.01 21.35
N PHE A 167 8.99 -7.43 20.58
CA PHE A 167 9.19 -7.23 19.15
C PHE A 167 10.37 -6.32 18.84
N ASN A 168 10.55 -5.24 19.60
CA ASN A 168 11.69 -4.34 19.41
C ASN A 168 13.04 -5.02 19.71
N LEU A 169 13.10 -5.85 20.76
CA LEU A 169 14.28 -6.68 21.03
C LEU A 169 14.59 -7.63 19.87
N PHE A 170 13.57 -8.24 19.28
CA PHE A 170 13.72 -9.11 18.10
C PHE A 170 14.25 -8.35 16.88
N ILE A 171 13.73 -7.14 16.60
CA ILE A 171 14.23 -6.28 15.52
C ILE A 171 15.70 -5.93 15.77
N ASN A 172 16.05 -5.51 16.99
CA ASN A 172 17.42 -5.13 17.34
C ASN A 172 18.40 -6.29 17.16
N PHE A 173 17.99 -7.51 17.57
CA PHE A 173 18.80 -8.71 17.35
C PHE A 173 19.08 -8.95 15.85
N ILE A 174 18.06 -8.82 15.01
CA ILE A 174 18.23 -9.01 13.55
C ILE A 174 19.04 -7.87 12.93
N SER A 175 18.95 -6.65 13.47
CA SER A 175 19.65 -5.49 12.91
C SER A 175 21.16 -5.67 12.85
N VAL A 176 21.73 -6.47 13.76
CA VAL A 176 23.16 -6.83 13.78
C VAL A 176 23.58 -7.64 12.53
N SER A 177 22.64 -8.35 11.92
CA SER A 177 22.89 -9.20 10.75
C SER A 177 22.72 -8.48 9.40
N ILE A 178 22.45 -7.17 9.40
CA ILE A 178 22.19 -6.42 8.17
C ILE A 178 23.46 -6.25 7.33
N ILE A 179 23.45 -6.79 6.12
CA ILE A 179 24.52 -6.65 5.13
C ILE A 179 24.09 -5.60 4.10
N ASN A 180 24.67 -4.40 4.20
CA ASN A 180 24.41 -3.29 3.29
C ASN A 180 25.49 -3.17 2.23
N ILE A 181 25.08 -3.05 0.97
CA ILE A 181 25.95 -2.65 -0.14
C ILE A 181 25.65 -1.20 -0.48
N ASN A 182 26.70 -0.40 -0.63
CA ASN A 182 26.57 0.94 -1.19
C ASN A 182 26.34 0.83 -2.70
N PHE A 183 25.15 1.20 -3.15
CA PHE A 183 24.80 1.17 -4.56
C PHE A 183 24.08 2.46 -4.91
N LYS A 184 24.66 3.30 -5.77
CA LYS A 184 24.02 4.54 -6.20
C LYS A 184 23.22 4.27 -7.47
N LEU A 185 21.89 4.28 -7.34
CA LEU A 185 21.02 4.33 -8.51
C LEU A 185 20.89 5.78 -8.98
N PRO A 186 20.77 6.04 -10.29
CA PRO A 186 20.51 7.39 -10.77
C PRO A 186 19.15 7.86 -10.25
N TYR A 187 19.14 9.03 -9.60
CA TYR A 187 18.04 9.66 -8.87
C TYR A 187 16.69 9.70 -9.63
N PHE A 188 16.70 9.64 -10.95
CA PHE A 188 15.55 9.85 -11.82
C PHE A 188 14.60 8.63 -11.96
N LEU A 189 15.06 7.41 -11.71
CA LEU A 189 14.29 6.19 -12.06
C LEU A 189 12.91 6.05 -11.39
N PRO A 190 12.72 6.25 -10.07
CA PRO A 190 11.41 6.04 -9.44
C PRO A 190 10.41 7.17 -9.72
N ILE A 191 10.88 8.41 -9.88
CA ILE A 191 10.05 9.54 -10.32
C ILE A 191 9.58 9.27 -11.76
N VAL A 192 10.48 8.81 -12.64
CA VAL A 192 10.17 8.40 -14.01
C VAL A 192 9.20 7.22 -14.03
N CYS A 193 9.33 6.22 -13.15
CA CYS A 193 8.37 5.12 -13.09
C CYS A 193 6.97 5.58 -12.69
N VAL A 194 6.83 6.44 -11.67
CA VAL A 194 5.53 7.01 -11.28
C VAL A 194 4.95 7.89 -12.39
N TYR A 195 5.80 8.67 -13.06
CA TYR A 195 5.40 9.54 -14.17
C TYR A 195 4.98 8.73 -15.41
N LEU A 196 5.72 7.68 -15.78
CA LEU A 196 5.39 6.77 -16.87
C LEU A 196 4.10 5.98 -16.58
N ILE A 197 3.87 5.59 -15.33
CA ILE A 197 2.61 4.95 -14.91
C ILE A 197 1.43 5.92 -15.09
N TYR A 198 1.63 7.19 -14.73
CA TYR A 198 0.63 8.24 -14.90
C TYR A 198 0.34 8.53 -16.40
N GLU A 199 1.38 8.65 -17.23
CA GLU A 199 1.26 8.87 -18.67
C GLU A 199 0.63 7.67 -19.41
N ILE A 200 1.07 6.44 -19.13
CA ILE A 200 0.53 5.23 -19.78
C ILE A 200 -0.97 5.09 -19.51
N TYR A 201 -1.44 5.51 -18.33
CA TYR A 201 -2.85 5.46 -17.99
C TYR A 201 -3.67 6.60 -18.62
N PHE A 202 -3.13 7.82 -18.62
CA PHE A 202 -3.72 8.95 -19.32
C PHE A 202 -3.91 8.64 -20.82
N PHE A 203 -2.90 8.03 -21.46
CA PHE A 203 -2.99 7.60 -22.86
C PHE A 203 -4.03 6.49 -23.08
N LYS A 204 -4.20 5.54 -22.14
CA LYS A 204 -5.25 4.51 -22.24
C LYS A 204 -6.67 5.08 -22.13
N LEU A 205 -6.88 6.11 -21.31
CA LEU A 205 -8.15 6.83 -21.18
C LEU A 205 -8.52 7.51 -22.51
N ILE A 206 -7.61 8.28 -23.11
CA ILE A 206 -7.81 8.96 -24.40
C ILE A 206 -8.11 7.96 -25.53
N LYS A 207 -7.38 6.84 -25.58
CA LYS A 207 -7.54 5.85 -26.66
C LYS A 207 -8.88 5.13 -26.59
N LYS A 208 -9.47 4.98 -25.41
CA LYS A 208 -10.78 4.34 -25.20
C LYS A 208 -11.95 5.23 -25.62
N GLU A 209 -11.76 6.55 -25.62
CA GLU A 209 -12.73 7.52 -26.14
C GLU A 209 -12.67 7.61 -27.67
N LYS A 210 -11.47 7.55 -28.27
CA LYS A 210 -11.31 7.53 -29.73
C LYS A 210 -11.83 6.29 -30.44
N ILE A 211 -12.01 5.16 -29.74
CA ILE A 211 -12.58 3.92 -30.32
C ILE A 211 -14.13 3.91 -30.22
N LYS A 212 -14.73 4.91 -29.55
CA LYS A 212 -16.17 5.04 -29.37
C LYS A 212 -16.81 6.22 -30.10
N MET A 213 -16.00 7.08 -30.73
CA MET A 213 -16.43 8.02 -31.76
C MET A 213 -16.34 7.33 -33.11
#